data_AF-W4H809-F1
#
_entry.id   AF-W4H809-F1
#
_cell.length_a   1.000
_cell.length_b   1.000
_cell.length_c   1.000
_cell.angle_alpha   90.00
_cell.angle_beta   90.00
_cell.angle_gamma   90.00
#
_symmetry.space_group_name_H-M   'P 1'
#
loop_
_entity.id
_entity.type
_entity.pdbx_description
1 polymer ?
#
loop_
_entity_poly.entity_id
_entity_poly.type
_entity_poly.pdbx_seq_one_letter_code
_entity_poly.pdbx_strand_id
1 'polypeptide(L)'
;MKDDNADYDDSRSRSSSDGFSDNEGDSEHNDRFLMEQESRAMERRSRTVGFREGIDVGKEETLQEGFNAGYLVGASQGFRSGVLHGLLRSYTSQFPNLASTDHVALLATLREKEQSSITRGDIPSTNASDVDAVHAILASAFPNFSSHMAAHHDKANHPVPPPPPPLQSQ
;
A
#
# COMPACT_ATOMS: atom_id res chain seq x y z
N MET A 1 99.61 12.44 -19.34
CA MET A 1 100.46 11.82 -18.31
C MET A 1 100.22 12.59 -17.04
N LYS A 2 99.83 11.85 -16.01
CA LYS A 2 99.77 12.25 -14.61
C LYS A 2 98.58 13.08 -14.16
N ASP A 3 97.97 12.81 -13.02
CA ASP A 3 97.91 11.67 -12.10
C ASP A 3 96.83 12.10 -11.09
N ASP A 4 96.08 11.12 -10.58
CA ASP A 4 95.66 10.96 -9.19
C ASP A 4 94.97 12.12 -8.45
N ASN A 5 93.67 12.02 -8.15
CA ASN A 5 93.05 11.18 -7.12
C ASN A 5 93.24 11.72 -5.69
N ALA A 6 92.08 11.89 -5.05
CA ALA A 6 91.78 11.85 -3.62
C ALA A 6 91.96 13.10 -2.73
N ASP A 7 91.05 13.11 -1.77
CA ASP A 7 91.02 13.82 -0.48
C ASP A 7 90.60 15.29 -0.44
N TYR A 8 89.74 15.70 0.49
CA TYR A 8 88.77 15.02 1.36
C TYR A 8 87.92 16.18 1.90
N ASP A 9 86.61 15.97 1.93
CA ASP A 9 85.68 16.40 2.97
C ASP A 9 85.99 17.70 3.75
N ASP A 10 85.14 18.73 3.58
CA ASP A 10 84.64 19.40 4.78
C ASP A 10 83.23 19.95 4.56
N SER A 11 82.39 19.65 5.55
CA SER A 11 81.15 20.35 5.89
C SER A 11 79.94 20.00 5.03
N ARG A 12 79.54 18.73 5.11
CA ARG A 12 78.11 18.37 5.20
C ARG A 12 77.50 18.97 6.47
N SER A 13 77.23 20.26 6.45
CA SER A 13 76.17 20.85 7.27
C SER A 13 74.93 21.00 6.41
N ARG A 14 74.41 19.86 5.95
CA ARG A 14 72.97 19.74 5.67
C ARG A 14 72.26 19.77 7.01
N SER A 15 72.21 20.95 7.62
CA SER A 15 71.01 21.32 8.37
C SER A 15 69.93 21.52 7.31
N SER A 16 69.44 20.39 6.77
CA SER A 16 68.10 20.35 6.21
C SER A 16 67.22 20.61 7.42
N SER A 17 67.00 21.91 7.66
CA SER A 17 65.89 22.38 8.45
C SER A 17 64.67 21.93 7.66
N ASP A 18 64.31 20.67 7.86
CA ASP A 18 63.00 20.16 7.55
C ASP A 18 62.10 20.92 8.51
N GLY A 19 61.72 22.13 8.09
CA GLY A 19 60.67 22.91 8.68
C GLY A 19 59.38 22.14 8.46
N PHE A 20 59.22 21.05 9.21
CA PHE A 20 57.95 20.76 9.85
C PHE A 20 57.67 21.97 10.74
N SER A 21 57.19 23.02 10.08
CA SER A 21 56.42 24.04 10.72
C SER A 21 55.27 23.27 11.35
N ASP A 22 55.29 23.16 12.68
CA ASP A 22 54.13 22.81 13.49
C ASP A 22 53.02 23.84 13.21
N ASN A 23 52.39 23.72 12.05
CA ASN A 23 51.09 24.31 11.73
C ASN A 23 50.01 23.24 11.82
N GLU A 24 50.25 22.18 12.59
CA GLU A 24 49.32 21.07 12.83
C GLU A 24 48.12 21.48 13.71
N GLY A 25 48.20 22.63 14.38
CA GLY A 25 47.10 23.19 15.18
C GLY A 25 45.98 23.85 14.35
N ASP A 26 46.27 24.28 13.12
CA ASP A 26 45.28 24.96 12.26
C ASP A 26 44.48 23.94 11.42
N SER A 27 45.09 22.81 11.04
CA SER A 27 44.41 21.73 10.31
C SER A 27 43.39 20.98 11.16
N GLU A 28 43.73 20.61 12.40
CA GLU A 28 42.79 19.89 13.28
C GLU A 28 41.59 20.76 13.71
N HIS A 29 41.81 22.07 13.87
CA HIS A 29 40.73 23.00 14.16
C HIS A 29 39.82 23.22 12.96
N ASN A 30 40.37 23.29 11.74
CA ASN A 30 39.57 23.36 10.51
C ASN A 30 38.76 22.07 10.29
N ASP A 31 39.36 20.90 10.53
CA ASP A 31 38.69 19.61 10.36
C ASP A 31 37.52 19.44 11.34
N ARG A 32 37.68 19.86 12.60
CA ARG A 32 36.58 19.88 13.58
C ARG A 32 35.46 20.83 13.17
N PHE A 33 35.81 22.02 12.66
CA PHE A 33 34.82 22.99 12.19
C PHE A 33 34.06 22.50 10.95
N LEU A 34 34.75 21.86 10.01
CA LEU A 34 34.16 21.22 8.83
C LEU A 34 33.23 20.06 9.23
N MET A 35 33.66 19.20 10.15
CA MET A 35 32.82 18.11 10.68
C MET A 35 31.57 18.64 11.39
N GLU A 36 31.69 19.72 12.18
CA GLU A 36 30.53 20.30 12.87
C GLU A 36 29.56 20.97 11.87
N GLN A 37 30.10 21.60 10.82
CA GLN A 37 29.29 22.16 9.73
C GLN A 37 28.58 21.05 8.93
N GLU A 38 29.28 19.97 8.61
CA GLU A 38 28.73 18.80 7.92
C GLU A 38 27.66 18.11 8.77
N SER A 39 27.90 17.93 10.07
CA SER A 39 26.93 17.39 11.04
C SER A 39 25.65 18.23 11.07
N ARG A 40 25.76 19.56 11.14
CA ARG A 40 24.58 20.45 11.11
C ARG A 40 23.87 20.42 9.76
N ALA A 41 24.60 20.27 8.66
CA ALA A 41 24.01 20.11 7.33
C ALA A 41 23.26 18.77 7.20
N MET A 42 23.84 17.69 7.73
CA MET A 42 23.24 16.36 7.76
C MET A 42 21.98 16.35 8.64
N GLU A 43 22.01 16.98 9.82
CA GLU A 43 20.85 17.11 10.71
C GLU A 43 19.69 17.85 10.02
N ARG A 44 19.97 18.98 9.35
CA ARG A 44 18.95 19.72 8.59
C ARG A 44 18.36 18.88 7.45
N ARG A 45 19.19 18.14 6.73
CA ARG A 45 18.73 17.24 5.66
C ARG A 45 17.90 16.10 6.23
N SER A 46 18.37 15.42 7.28
CA SER A 46 17.66 14.34 7.96
C SER A 46 16.30 14.80 8.49
N ARG A 47 16.23 15.97 9.14
CA ARG A 47 14.96 16.55 9.62
C ARG A 47 13.98 16.84 8.48
N THR A 48 14.48 17.36 7.36
CA THR A 48 13.65 17.67 6.20
C THR A 48 13.16 16.39 5.51
N VAL A 49 14.04 15.40 5.37
CA VAL A 49 13.72 14.09 4.80
C VAL A 49 12.71 13.37 5.68
N GLY A 50 12.96 13.27 6.99
CA GLY A 50 12.05 12.63 7.94
C GLY A 50 10.67 13.31 8.01
N PHE A 51 10.61 14.64 7.87
CA PHE A 51 9.32 15.34 7.78
C PHE A 51 8.55 15.00 6.50
N ARG A 52 9.23 14.89 5.35
CA ARG A 52 8.60 14.50 4.08
C ARG A 52 8.14 13.05 4.12
N GLU A 53 9.01 12.16 4.57
CA GLU A 53 8.70 10.74 4.75
C GLU A 53 7.54 10.54 5.73
N GLY A 54 7.52 11.25 6.86
CA GLY A 54 6.41 11.18 7.80
C GLY A 54 5.06 11.63 7.22
N ILE A 55 5.06 12.67 6.37
CA ILE A 55 3.86 13.10 5.65
C ILE A 55 3.40 12.02 4.65
N ASP A 56 4.34 11.43 3.91
CA ASP A 56 4.01 10.45 2.88
C ASP A 56 3.50 9.14 3.51
N VAL A 57 4.13 8.68 4.59
CA VAL A 57 3.67 7.52 5.38
C VAL A 57 2.28 7.77 5.96
N GLY A 58 2.02 8.94 6.56
CA GLY A 58 0.70 9.24 7.13
C GLY A 58 -0.41 9.31 6.08
N LYS A 59 -0.10 9.79 4.86
CA LYS A 59 -1.04 9.74 3.73
C LYS A 59 -1.30 8.31 3.29
N GLU A 60 -0.26 7.50 3.17
CA GLU A 60 -0.41 6.11 2.75
C GLU A 60 -1.21 5.30 3.76
N GLU A 61 -0.96 5.49 5.06
CA GLU A 61 -1.71 4.86 6.15
C GLU A 61 -3.19 5.23 6.10
N THR A 62 -3.51 6.52 6.04
CA THR A 62 -4.92 6.98 5.96
C THR A 62 -5.62 6.54 4.69
N LEU A 63 -4.91 6.46 3.56
CA LEU A 63 -5.44 5.89 2.31
C LEU A 63 -5.72 4.39 2.46
N GLN A 64 -4.82 3.65 3.08
CA GLN A 64 -4.97 2.22 3.29
C GLN A 64 -6.13 1.90 4.23
N GLU A 65 -6.31 2.69 5.29
CA GLU A 65 -7.47 2.59 6.19
C GLU A 65 -8.78 2.82 5.44
N GLY A 66 -8.85 3.87 4.63
CA GLY A 66 -10.01 4.16 3.78
C GLY A 66 -10.31 3.04 2.78
N PHE A 67 -9.26 2.49 2.14
CA PHE A 67 -9.39 1.35 1.25
C PHE A 67 -9.88 0.10 1.97
N ASN A 68 -9.30 -0.24 3.12
CA ASN A 68 -9.67 -1.43 3.89
C ASN A 68 -11.14 -1.36 4.32
N ALA A 69 -11.60 -0.19 4.79
CA ALA A 69 -13.00 0.04 5.16
C ALA A 69 -13.94 -0.12 3.95
N GLY A 70 -13.59 0.51 2.81
CA GLY A 70 -14.35 0.40 1.57
C GLY A 70 -14.38 -1.03 1.01
N TYR A 71 -13.26 -1.74 1.08
CA TYR A 71 -13.12 -3.11 0.59
C TYR A 71 -13.99 -4.09 1.37
N LEU A 72 -14.02 -4.02 2.70
CA LEU A 72 -14.85 -4.91 3.52
C LEU A 72 -16.33 -4.80 3.15
N VAL A 73 -16.82 -3.56 3.00
CA VAL A 73 -18.21 -3.28 2.64
C VAL A 73 -18.46 -3.69 1.19
N GLY A 74 -17.62 -3.24 0.26
CA GLY A 74 -17.75 -3.51 -1.17
C GLY A 74 -17.65 -4.99 -1.53
N ALA A 75 -16.74 -5.74 -0.91
CA ALA A 75 -16.61 -7.18 -1.11
C ALA A 75 -17.88 -7.91 -0.64
N SER A 76 -18.40 -7.55 0.53
CA SER A 76 -19.60 -8.19 1.07
C SER A 76 -20.85 -7.92 0.23
N GLN A 77 -21.02 -6.69 -0.26
CA GLN A 77 -22.17 -6.31 -1.07
C GLN A 77 -22.04 -6.81 -2.52
N GLY A 78 -20.85 -6.68 -3.11
CA GLY A 78 -20.54 -7.21 -4.45
C GLY A 78 -20.67 -8.73 -4.53
N PHE A 79 -20.29 -9.46 -3.48
CA PHE A 79 -20.51 -10.91 -3.43
C PHE A 79 -22.01 -11.25 -3.44
N ARG A 80 -22.84 -10.56 -2.65
CA ARG A 80 -24.30 -10.78 -2.63
C ARG A 80 -24.93 -10.46 -3.98
N SER A 81 -24.58 -9.31 -4.58
CA SER A 81 -25.01 -8.91 -5.92
C SER A 81 -24.65 -9.98 -6.96
N GLY A 82 -23.39 -10.41 -6.96
CA GLY A 82 -22.88 -11.43 -7.87
C GLY A 82 -23.60 -12.77 -7.76
N VAL A 83 -23.94 -13.21 -6.53
CA VAL A 83 -24.72 -14.43 -6.30
C VAL A 83 -26.12 -14.30 -6.88
N LEU A 84 -26.83 -13.19 -6.64
CA LEU A 84 -28.17 -12.99 -7.20
C LEU A 84 -28.16 -12.95 -8.73
N HIS A 85 -27.22 -12.22 -9.33
CA HIS A 85 -27.05 -12.18 -10.78
C HIS A 85 -26.71 -13.55 -11.36
N GLY A 86 -25.84 -14.30 -10.68
CA GLY A 86 -25.47 -15.66 -11.05
C GLY A 86 -26.67 -16.60 -11.03
N LEU A 87 -27.46 -16.57 -9.95
CA LEU A 87 -28.67 -17.37 -9.81
C LEU A 87 -29.66 -17.09 -10.94
N LEU A 88 -30.03 -15.82 -11.15
CA LEU A 88 -30.98 -15.45 -12.21
C LEU A 88 -30.48 -15.82 -13.61
N ARG A 89 -29.20 -15.57 -13.91
CA ARG A 89 -28.62 -15.91 -15.21
C ARG A 89 -28.53 -17.42 -15.43
N SER A 90 -28.16 -18.18 -14.40
CA SER A 90 -28.12 -19.64 -14.46
C SER A 90 -29.52 -20.20 -14.70
N TYR A 91 -30.53 -19.66 -14.01
CA TYR A 91 -31.93 -20.02 -14.18
C TYR A 91 -32.39 -19.83 -15.63
N THR A 92 -32.14 -18.66 -16.23
CA THR A 92 -32.48 -18.40 -17.64
C THR A 92 -31.79 -19.39 -18.59
N SER A 93 -30.52 -19.70 -18.34
CA SER A 93 -29.73 -20.56 -19.23
C SER A 93 -30.11 -22.04 -19.14
N GLN A 94 -30.43 -22.51 -17.92
CA GLN A 94 -30.62 -23.93 -17.63
C GLN A 94 -32.09 -24.35 -17.77
N PHE A 95 -33.03 -23.43 -17.56
CA PHE A 95 -34.46 -23.70 -17.61
C PHE A 95 -35.19 -22.76 -18.60
N PRO A 96 -34.84 -22.76 -19.90
CA PRO A 96 -35.44 -21.85 -20.88
C PRO A 96 -36.96 -22.01 -21.05
N ASN A 97 -37.51 -23.19 -20.71
CA ASN A 97 -38.95 -23.46 -20.80
C ASN A 97 -39.74 -23.03 -19.56
N LEU A 98 -39.07 -22.81 -18.42
CA LEU A 98 -39.66 -22.30 -17.17
C LEU A 98 -39.31 -20.82 -16.95
N ALA A 99 -38.45 -20.28 -17.80
CA ALA A 99 -38.01 -18.91 -17.83
C ALA A 99 -39.21 -17.97 -18.11
N SER A 100 -39.80 -17.41 -17.05
CA SER A 100 -40.86 -16.39 -17.15
C SER A 100 -40.31 -15.03 -17.60
N THR A 101 -41.11 -14.12 -18.16
CA THR A 101 -40.63 -12.77 -18.47
C THR A 101 -40.12 -12.03 -17.22
N ASP A 102 -40.65 -12.37 -16.05
CA ASP A 102 -40.40 -11.69 -14.78
C ASP A 102 -38.95 -11.80 -14.30
N HIS A 103 -38.29 -12.96 -14.45
CA HIS A 103 -36.91 -13.11 -14.01
C HIS A 103 -35.91 -12.35 -14.89
N VAL A 104 -36.20 -12.21 -16.20
CA VAL A 104 -35.40 -11.39 -17.13
C VAL A 104 -35.57 -9.91 -16.80
N ALA A 105 -36.80 -9.47 -16.52
CA ALA A 105 -37.09 -8.11 -16.08
C ALA A 105 -36.37 -7.80 -14.75
N LEU A 106 -36.44 -8.69 -13.76
CA LEU A 106 -35.73 -8.53 -12.49
C LEU A 106 -34.21 -8.46 -12.67
N LEU A 107 -33.64 -9.30 -13.55
CA LEU A 107 -32.21 -9.24 -13.85
C LEU A 107 -31.79 -7.87 -14.43
N ALA A 108 -32.62 -7.29 -15.29
CA ALA A 108 -32.38 -5.99 -15.88
C ALA A 108 -32.48 -4.85 -14.85
N THR A 109 -33.49 -4.86 -13.98
CA THR A 109 -33.65 -3.84 -12.94
C THR A 109 -32.52 -3.88 -11.92
N LEU A 110 -32.06 -5.08 -11.51
CA LEU A 110 -30.91 -5.21 -10.61
C LEU A 110 -29.63 -4.64 -11.23
N ARG A 111 -29.38 -4.91 -12.52
CA ARG A 111 -28.24 -4.34 -13.23
C ARG A 111 -28.31 -2.83 -13.34
N GLU A 112 -29.47 -2.29 -13.64
CA GLU A 112 -29.65 -0.83 -13.76
C GLU A 112 -29.43 -0.15 -12.41
N LYS A 113 -29.94 -0.73 -11.32
CA LYS A 113 -29.70 -0.27 -9.95
C LYS A 113 -28.22 -0.29 -9.58
N GLU A 114 -27.51 -1.38 -9.90
CA GLU A 114 -26.07 -1.52 -9.67
C GLU A 114 -25.29 -0.48 -10.47
N GLN A 115 -25.57 -0.35 -11.77
CA GLN A 115 -24.91 0.61 -12.65
C GLN A 115 -25.14 2.05 -12.19
N SER A 116 -26.35 2.38 -11.73
CA SER A 116 -26.67 3.70 -11.19
C SER A 116 -25.86 4.03 -9.93
N SER A 117 -25.63 3.03 -9.07
CA SER A 117 -24.82 3.17 -7.86
C SER A 117 -23.35 3.42 -8.22
N ILE A 118 -22.81 2.63 -9.17
CA ILE A 118 -21.43 2.78 -9.66
C ILE A 118 -21.20 4.15 -10.28
N THR A 119 -22.12 4.64 -11.12
CA THR A 119 -22.00 5.95 -11.76
C THR A 119 -22.03 7.11 -10.75
N ARG A 120 -22.70 6.94 -9.61
CA ARG A 120 -22.70 7.91 -8.51
C ARG A 120 -21.43 7.85 -7.65
N GLY A 121 -20.63 6.80 -7.77
CA GLY A 121 -19.47 6.54 -6.90
C GLY A 121 -19.85 5.87 -5.57
N ASP A 122 -21.08 5.37 -5.45
CA ASP A 122 -21.56 4.65 -4.27
C ASP A 122 -21.26 3.15 -4.38
N ILE A 123 -21.13 2.49 -3.22
CA ILE A 123 -21.02 1.03 -3.17
C ILE A 123 -22.38 0.43 -3.56
N PRO A 124 -22.44 -0.46 -4.58
CA PRO A 124 -23.69 -1.10 -4.96
C PRO A 124 -24.22 -1.96 -3.83
N SER A 125 -25.40 -1.60 -3.32
CA SER A 125 -26.02 -2.35 -2.22
C SER A 125 -27.16 -3.24 -2.73
N THR A 126 -27.04 -4.52 -2.39
CA THR A 126 -28.13 -5.48 -2.51
C THR A 126 -28.93 -5.47 -1.21
N ASN A 127 -30.21 -5.09 -1.32
CA ASN A 127 -31.11 -5.01 -0.17
C ASN A 127 -31.83 -6.34 0.07
N ALA A 128 -32.39 -6.52 1.27
CA ALA A 128 -33.24 -7.68 1.59
C ALA A 128 -34.40 -7.84 0.58
N SER A 129 -35.01 -6.73 0.15
CA SER A 129 -36.06 -6.75 -0.87
C SER A 129 -35.61 -7.32 -2.22
N ASP A 130 -34.35 -7.11 -2.63
CA ASP A 130 -33.82 -7.64 -3.88
C ASP A 130 -33.65 -9.16 -3.78
N VAL A 131 -33.15 -9.61 -2.62
CA VAL A 131 -33.00 -11.03 -2.28
C VAL A 131 -34.37 -11.71 -2.24
N ASP A 132 -35.35 -11.11 -1.56
CA ASP A 132 -36.72 -11.60 -1.47
C ASP A 132 -37.39 -11.70 -2.85
N ALA A 133 -37.17 -10.73 -3.73
CA ALA A 133 -37.69 -10.76 -5.09
C ALA A 133 -37.10 -11.94 -5.90
N VAL A 134 -35.79 -12.17 -5.79
CA VAL A 134 -35.14 -13.33 -6.44
C VAL A 134 -35.66 -14.64 -5.86
N HIS A 135 -35.81 -14.72 -4.54
CA HIS A 135 -36.38 -15.90 -3.88
C HIS A 135 -37.82 -16.18 -4.29
N ALA A 136 -38.67 -15.15 -4.42
CA ALA A 136 -40.06 -15.32 -4.83
C ALA A 136 -40.16 -15.92 -6.25
N ILE A 137 -39.35 -15.41 -7.18
CA ILE A 137 -39.27 -15.93 -8.55
C ILE A 137 -38.78 -17.38 -8.54
N LEU A 138 -37.67 -17.67 -7.84
CA LEU A 138 -37.12 -19.02 -7.80
C LEU A 138 -38.03 -20.01 -7.05
N ALA A 139 -38.74 -19.58 -6.01
CA ALA A 139 -39.70 -20.41 -5.28
C ALA A 139 -40.90 -20.81 -6.15
N SER A 140 -41.33 -19.93 -7.07
CA SER A 140 -42.37 -20.28 -8.05
C SER A 140 -41.96 -21.42 -8.99
N ALA A 141 -40.66 -21.52 -9.29
CA ALA A 141 -40.09 -22.58 -10.12
C ALA A 141 -39.63 -23.80 -9.30
N PHE A 142 -39.19 -23.58 -8.07
CA PHE A 142 -38.59 -24.58 -7.17
C PHE A 142 -39.15 -24.42 -5.75
N PRO A 143 -40.22 -25.15 -5.39
CA PRO A 143 -40.91 -25.00 -4.10
C PRO A 143 -40.04 -25.21 -2.85
N ASN A 144 -38.92 -25.93 -2.97
CA ASN A 144 -38.01 -26.26 -1.87
C ASN A 144 -36.73 -25.40 -1.82
N PHE A 145 -36.63 -24.33 -2.61
CA PHE A 145 -35.41 -23.52 -2.74
C PHE A 145 -35.06 -22.72 -1.46
N SER A 146 -36.07 -22.37 -0.67
CA SER A 146 -35.94 -21.44 0.47
C SER A 146 -35.09 -21.98 1.64
N SER A 147 -34.98 -23.29 1.81
CA SER A 147 -34.39 -23.89 3.01
C SER A 147 -32.84 -23.92 3.04
N HIS A 148 -32.16 -23.70 1.90
CA HIS A 148 -30.70 -23.97 1.80
C HIS A 148 -29.82 -22.70 1.77
N MET A 149 -30.33 -21.54 1.33
CA MET A 149 -29.48 -20.35 1.10
C MET A 149 -29.29 -19.45 2.34
N ALA A 150 -30.22 -19.47 3.29
CA ALA A 150 -30.13 -18.65 4.52
C ALA A 150 -28.85 -18.95 5.36
N ALA A 151 -28.28 -20.15 5.20
CA ALA A 151 -27.13 -20.61 5.98
C ALA A 151 -25.75 -20.11 5.46
N HIS A 152 -25.67 -19.49 4.27
CA HIS A 152 -24.37 -19.22 3.61
C HIS A 152 -23.93 -17.76 3.55
N HIS A 153 -24.74 -16.80 4.02
CA HIS A 153 -24.40 -15.37 3.97
C HIS A 153 -23.50 -14.89 5.11
N ASP A 154 -23.26 -15.73 6.12
CA ASP A 154 -22.54 -15.35 7.36
C ASP A 154 -21.14 -15.96 7.45
N LYS A 155 -20.45 -16.09 6.31
CA LYS A 155 -18.99 -16.26 6.35
C LYS A 155 -18.39 -14.88 6.56
N ALA A 156 -18.21 -14.51 7.82
CA ALA A 156 -17.42 -13.36 8.23
C ALA A 156 -16.15 -13.29 7.36
N ASN A 157 -15.95 -12.17 6.69
CA ASN A 157 -14.73 -11.86 5.97
C ASN A 157 -13.53 -12.26 6.85
N HIS A 158 -12.54 -12.94 6.28
CA HIS A 158 -11.32 -13.31 7.01
C HIS A 158 -10.83 -12.10 7.83
N PRO A 159 -10.53 -12.28 9.12
CA PRO A 159 -9.99 -11.20 9.92
C PRO A 159 -8.69 -10.74 9.25
N VAL A 160 -8.66 -9.46 8.86
CA VAL A 160 -7.42 -8.79 8.46
C VAL A 160 -6.45 -8.99 9.63
N PRO A 161 -5.26 -9.58 9.41
CA PRO A 161 -4.30 -9.77 10.48
C PRO A 161 -3.99 -8.42 11.14
N PRO A 162 -3.84 -8.38 12.47
CA PRO A 162 -3.58 -7.13 13.18
C PRO A 162 -2.32 -6.45 12.62
N PRO A 163 -2.29 -5.11 12.56
CA PRO A 163 -1.12 -4.39 12.08
C PRO A 163 0.11 -4.79 12.91
N PRO A 164 1.29 -4.94 12.27
CA PRO A 164 2.52 -5.26 12.99
C PRO A 164 2.79 -4.19 14.06
N PRO A 165 3.30 -4.59 15.25
CA PRO A 165 3.59 -3.63 16.30
C PRO A 165 4.60 -2.59 15.82
N PRO A 166 4.48 -1.32 16.25
CA PRO A 166 5.41 -0.27 15.85
C PRO A 166 6.82 -0.69 16.24
N LEU A 167 7.76 -0.58 15.28
CA LEU A 167 9.18 -0.80 15.50
C LEU A 167 9.63 0.12 16.62
N GLN A 168 9.89 -0.45 17.80
CA GLN A 168 10.51 0.27 18.89
C GLN A 168 11.91 0.69 18.43
N SER A 169 12.09 2.00 18.24
CA SER A 169 13.40 2.59 18.01
C SER A 169 14.31 2.23 19.18
N GLN A 170 15.39 1.48 18.90
CA GLN A 170 16.50 1.30 19.84
C GLN A 170 17.38 2.55 19.85
#